data_AF-A0A1F6PKX8-F1
#
_entry.id   AF-A0A1F6PKX8-F1
#
_cell.length_a   1.000
_cell.length_b   1.000
_cell.length_c   1.000
_cell.angle_alpha   90.00
_cell.angle_beta   90.00
_cell.angle_gamma   90.00
#
_symmetry.space_group_name_H-M   'P 1'
#
loop_
_entity.id
_entity.type
_entity.pdbx_description
1 polymer ?
#
loop_
_entity_poly.entity_id
_entity_poly.type
_entity_poly.pdbx_seq_one_letter_code
_entity_poly.pdbx_strand_id
1 'polypeptide(L)'
;MNIKNSTYAKVITILILTTVSALVLFDCISFVLERNTAYYKIKREVNQITDRISNTLAVPLWVFDDKSVEKMIMLEMTNPDVIAIVVYNAGIPYKGKVKSSSYQITDYDPTKKYDQLKHAFFRKKENIIKGEEVVGTVELYFTDNFLRQYLKKHLLLSFAKSLILSLIILVSAFVCLKKFIFTSLNKIVLKVHELSEGEGDLTRSFCINAYDEMGTLCGSFNKFLGKQREMIGNILAHSKETTSIAKELNFMSEELSGTINNITVSLEDNIQNNRDFFSMITTTKKEIELLVRHIHTILEGNTQTVTGFSQILEMTEVGKVSANTAGSKLELIKENAADTRRNVQELKTKTEQIHQIVEVINKILKQTNMLALNAAIEASRAGEAGKGFAVVANEVKNLAARTTEATNEIKSVINEIIESTDNVVFGISNNVEAINDGGEIIKKALSEMESIGKEIEVITGYFQKVQTASNEQLYISSNVHEKIVEVDKYSNQSTETFKQLSANIDYINSISEKITGTSSTLANASSKLLNLVQKFKI
;
A
#
# COMPACT_ATOMS: atom_id res chain seq x y z
N MET A 1 53.69 31.64 4.61
CA MET A 1 54.32 30.38 4.18
C MET A 1 55.80 30.62 3.89
N ASN A 2 56.69 29.98 4.65
CA ASN A 2 58.14 30.22 4.67
C ASN A 2 58.76 30.06 3.27
N ILE A 3 59.28 31.16 2.70
CA ILE A 3 59.98 31.18 1.39
C ILE A 3 61.25 30.29 1.42
N LYS A 4 61.75 29.93 2.61
CA LYS A 4 62.93 29.09 2.80
C LYS A 4 62.84 27.65 2.24
N ASN A 5 61.64 27.15 1.86
CA ASN A 5 61.48 25.82 1.26
C ASN A 5 60.68 25.83 -0.06
N SER A 6 60.62 26.97 -0.75
CA SER A 6 59.94 27.04 -2.05
C SER A 6 60.73 26.27 -3.12
N THR A 7 60.03 25.54 -3.98
CA THR A 7 60.54 25.02 -5.26
C THR A 7 61.29 26.09 -6.05
N TYR A 8 60.90 27.36 -5.88
CA TYR A 8 61.61 28.55 -6.35
C TYR A 8 63.10 28.57 -5.93
N ALA A 9 63.37 28.40 -4.63
CA ALA A 9 64.73 28.43 -4.10
C ALA A 9 65.54 27.23 -4.62
N LYS A 10 64.95 26.03 -4.63
CA LYS A 10 65.61 24.80 -5.10
C LYS A 10 66.02 24.89 -6.57
N VAL A 11 65.14 25.37 -7.45
CA VAL A 11 65.44 25.50 -8.89
C VAL A 11 66.55 26.52 -9.13
N ILE A 12 66.52 27.66 -8.43
CA ILE A 12 67.57 28.68 -8.56
C ILE A 12 68.91 28.17 -8.03
N THR A 13 68.93 27.45 -6.91
CA THR A 13 70.17 26.88 -6.36
C THR A 13 70.80 25.88 -7.33
N ILE A 14 70.01 25.00 -7.96
CA ILE A 14 70.50 24.05 -8.97
C ILE A 14 71.05 24.79 -10.19
N LEU A 15 70.37 25.83 -10.65
CA LEU A 15 70.79 26.62 -11.81
C LEU A 15 72.11 27.37 -11.55
N ILE A 16 72.29 27.92 -10.34
CA ILE A 16 73.54 28.55 -9.90
C ILE A 16 74.67 27.52 -9.84
N LEU A 17 74.43 26.36 -9.21
CA LEU A 17 75.45 25.34 -9.02
C LEU A 17 75.97 24.81 -10.37
N THR A 18 75.07 24.57 -11.32
CA THR A 18 75.40 24.05 -12.66
C THR A 18 76.14 25.06 -13.52
N THR A 19 75.69 26.33 -13.54
CA THR A 19 76.36 27.39 -14.31
C THR A 19 77.76 27.71 -13.78
N VAL A 20 77.93 27.80 -12.46
CA VAL A 20 79.24 28.05 -11.84
C VAL A 20 80.20 26.89 -12.13
N SER A 21 79.75 25.65 -11.99
CA SER A 21 80.59 24.46 -12.24
C SER A 21 81.07 24.39 -13.69
N ALA A 22 80.21 24.70 -14.67
CA ALA A 22 80.57 24.68 -16.08
C ALA A 22 81.62 25.74 -16.44
N LEU A 23 81.53 26.94 -15.86
CA LEU A 23 82.46 28.04 -16.14
C LEU A 23 83.85 27.80 -15.53
N VAL A 24 83.92 27.26 -14.29
CA VAL A 24 85.20 26.90 -13.66
C VAL A 24 85.94 25.84 -14.48
N LEU A 25 85.21 24.87 -15.02
CA LEU A 25 85.77 23.80 -15.84
C LEU A 25 86.31 24.35 -17.17
N PHE A 26 85.59 25.29 -17.80
CA PHE A 26 86.03 25.99 -19.01
C PHE A 26 87.29 26.84 -18.79
N ASP A 27 87.37 27.58 -17.68
CA ASP A 27 88.55 28.39 -17.33
C ASP A 27 89.78 27.52 -17.07
N CYS A 28 89.61 26.38 -16.39
CA CYS A 28 90.70 25.44 -16.15
C CYS A 28 91.27 24.88 -17.47
N ILE A 29 90.40 24.50 -18.40
CA ILE A 29 90.83 23.99 -19.72
C ILE A 29 91.58 25.09 -20.50
N SER A 30 91.04 26.30 -20.53
CA SER A 30 91.62 27.44 -21.25
C SER A 30 93.02 27.79 -20.73
N PHE A 31 93.20 27.79 -19.41
CA PHE A 31 94.51 28.06 -18.80
C PHE A 31 95.59 27.04 -19.17
N VAL A 32 95.24 25.75 -19.20
CA VAL A 32 96.19 24.68 -19.58
C VAL A 32 96.66 24.85 -21.03
N LEU A 33 95.74 25.21 -21.94
CA LEU A 33 96.05 25.45 -23.35
C LEU A 33 97.00 26.65 -23.55
N GLU A 34 96.73 27.78 -22.89
CA GLU A 34 97.59 28.97 -22.97
C GLU A 34 98.99 28.71 -22.40
N ARG A 35 99.09 28.00 -21.27
CA ARG A 35 100.38 27.62 -20.67
C ARG A 35 101.24 26.79 -21.61
N ASN A 36 100.65 25.78 -22.23
CA ASN A 36 101.38 24.93 -23.17
C ASN A 36 101.87 25.72 -24.38
N THR A 37 101.02 26.61 -24.92
CA THR A 37 101.37 27.46 -26.06
C THR A 37 102.55 28.37 -25.74
N ALA A 38 102.55 29.02 -24.57
CA ALA A 38 103.63 29.91 -24.15
C ALA A 38 104.95 29.16 -23.88
N TYR A 39 104.88 27.94 -23.32
CA TYR A 39 106.05 27.09 -23.12
C TYR A 39 106.76 26.72 -24.44
N TYR A 40 105.99 26.30 -25.45
CA TYR A 40 106.56 25.96 -26.76
C TYR A 40 107.18 27.15 -27.48
N LYS A 41 106.63 28.36 -27.30
CA LYS A 41 107.19 29.58 -27.88
C LYS A 41 108.61 29.86 -27.35
N ILE A 42 108.79 29.78 -26.02
CA ILE A 42 110.12 29.96 -25.41
C ILE A 42 111.09 28.87 -25.88
N LYS A 43 110.66 27.61 -25.89
CA LYS A 43 111.51 26.50 -26.37
C LYS A 43 112.00 26.73 -27.81
N ARG A 44 111.15 27.30 -28.68
CA ARG A 44 111.52 27.67 -30.06
C ARG A 44 112.54 28.81 -30.10
N GLU A 45 112.35 29.85 -29.29
CA GLU A 45 113.30 30.97 -29.19
C GLU A 45 114.67 30.51 -28.68
N VAL A 46 114.70 29.64 -27.66
CA VAL A 46 115.93 29.01 -27.14
C VAL A 46 116.70 28.32 -28.26
N ASN A 47 116.02 27.52 -29.09
CA ASN A 47 116.65 26.85 -30.22
C ASN A 47 117.21 27.84 -31.25
N GLN A 48 116.41 28.83 -31.67
CA GLN A 48 116.82 29.81 -32.69
C GLN A 48 118.05 30.63 -32.27
N ILE A 49 118.12 31.05 -31.01
CA ILE A 49 119.26 31.82 -30.49
C ILE A 49 120.51 30.92 -30.43
N THR A 50 120.35 29.69 -29.95
CA THR A 50 121.45 28.72 -29.85
C THR A 50 122.05 28.40 -31.23
N ASP A 51 121.20 28.14 -32.22
CA ASP A 51 121.63 27.79 -33.59
C ASP A 51 122.26 29.02 -34.29
N ARG A 52 121.75 30.23 -34.02
CA ARG A 52 122.34 31.47 -34.54
C ARG A 52 123.72 31.73 -33.94
N ILE A 53 123.86 31.60 -32.62
CA ILE A 53 125.14 31.81 -31.92
C ILE A 53 126.21 30.84 -32.39
N SER A 54 125.87 29.55 -32.49
CA SER A 54 126.84 28.50 -32.84
C SER A 54 127.40 28.72 -34.25
N ASN A 55 126.56 29.11 -35.20
CA ASN A 55 127.00 29.43 -36.56
C ASN A 55 127.83 30.71 -36.64
N THR A 56 127.42 31.77 -35.91
CA THR A 56 128.07 33.07 -36.03
C THR A 56 129.45 33.10 -35.36
N LEU A 57 129.63 32.32 -34.28
CA LEU A 57 130.91 32.19 -33.57
C LEU A 57 131.95 31.31 -34.29
N ALA A 58 131.56 30.52 -35.28
CA ALA A 58 132.44 29.56 -35.94
C ALA A 58 133.67 30.23 -36.59
N VAL A 59 133.49 31.38 -37.26
CA VAL A 59 134.60 32.10 -37.90
C VAL A 59 135.51 32.78 -36.89
N PRO A 60 135.01 33.60 -35.93
CA PRO A 60 135.84 34.22 -34.91
C PRO A 60 136.61 33.23 -34.04
N LEU A 61 136.04 32.09 -33.67
CA LEU A 61 136.74 31.08 -32.86
C LEU A 61 137.92 30.46 -33.63
N TRP A 62 137.73 30.17 -34.93
CA TRP A 62 138.75 29.51 -35.74
C TRP A 62 139.98 30.39 -36.02
N VAL A 63 139.80 31.71 -36.13
CA VAL A 63 140.90 32.68 -36.32
C VAL A 63 141.44 33.19 -34.97
N PHE A 64 140.90 32.71 -33.84
CA PHE A 64 141.25 33.16 -32.48
C PHE A 64 141.08 34.68 -32.26
N ASP A 65 140.00 35.28 -32.79
CA ASP A 65 139.66 36.69 -32.57
C ASP A 65 138.77 36.88 -31.33
N ASP A 66 139.42 37.07 -30.18
CA ASP A 66 138.80 37.30 -28.89
C ASP A 66 137.76 38.42 -28.88
N LYS A 67 138.05 39.55 -29.54
CA LYS A 67 137.17 40.72 -29.52
C LYS A 67 135.87 40.43 -30.27
N SER A 68 135.96 39.71 -31.38
CA SER A 68 134.77 39.34 -32.16
C SER A 68 133.91 38.30 -31.44
N VAL A 69 134.51 37.30 -30.78
CA VAL A 69 133.79 36.32 -29.94
C VAL A 69 133.04 37.02 -28.82
N GLU A 70 133.72 37.90 -28.09
CA GLU A 70 133.12 38.61 -26.95
C GLU A 70 131.98 39.53 -27.38
N LYS A 71 132.13 40.23 -28.52
CA LYS A 71 131.08 41.11 -29.07
C LYS A 71 129.84 40.32 -29.49
N MET A 72 130.01 39.13 -30.10
CA MET A 72 128.88 38.26 -30.47
C MET A 72 128.15 37.71 -29.26
N ILE A 73 128.89 37.24 -28.25
CA ILE A 73 128.29 36.82 -26.99
C ILE A 73 127.52 37.99 -26.36
N MET A 74 128.12 39.17 -26.28
CA MET A 74 127.49 40.37 -25.70
C MET A 74 126.17 40.77 -26.40
N LEU A 75 126.11 40.70 -27.74
CA LEU A 75 124.90 41.00 -28.50
C LEU A 75 123.75 40.08 -28.10
N GLU A 76 124.02 38.80 -27.94
CA GLU A 76 122.98 37.81 -27.62
C GLU A 76 122.60 37.83 -26.14
N MET A 77 123.55 38.22 -25.28
CA MET A 77 123.28 38.53 -23.88
C MET A 77 122.32 39.73 -23.70
N THR A 78 122.09 40.57 -24.71
CA THR A 78 121.04 41.61 -24.62
C THR A 78 119.64 41.02 -24.56
N ASN A 79 119.42 39.78 -25.02
CA ASN A 79 118.12 39.12 -24.92
C ASN A 79 117.75 38.95 -23.44
N PRO A 80 116.61 39.47 -22.96
CA PRO A 80 116.24 39.45 -21.55
C PRO A 80 116.12 38.04 -20.99
N ASP A 81 115.81 37.05 -21.83
CA ASP A 81 115.60 35.68 -21.42
C ASP A 81 116.90 34.88 -21.31
N VAL A 82 117.98 35.33 -21.94
CA VAL A 82 119.31 34.71 -21.83
C VAL A 82 120.00 35.16 -20.55
N ILE A 83 120.30 34.20 -19.67
CA ILE A 83 121.00 34.39 -18.40
C ILE A 83 122.52 34.28 -18.59
N ALA A 84 122.98 33.35 -19.43
CA ALA A 84 124.40 33.19 -19.72
C ALA A 84 124.64 32.50 -21.04
N ILE A 85 125.79 32.82 -21.63
CA ILE A 85 126.35 32.18 -22.81
C ILE A 85 127.81 31.87 -22.49
N VAL A 86 128.20 30.61 -22.57
CA VAL A 86 129.56 30.16 -22.29
C VAL A 86 130.08 29.38 -23.48
N VAL A 87 131.20 29.82 -24.03
CA VAL A 87 131.88 29.19 -25.16
C VAL A 87 133.09 28.45 -24.65
N TYR A 88 133.24 27.21 -25.10
CA TYR A 88 134.31 26.29 -24.76
C TYR A 88 135.12 26.00 -26.02
N ASN A 89 136.44 25.97 -25.88
CA ASN A 89 137.38 25.53 -26.92
C ASN A 89 138.09 24.26 -26.41
N ALA A 90 138.03 23.17 -27.19
CA ALA A 90 138.54 21.85 -26.79
C ALA A 90 138.10 21.38 -25.38
N GLY A 91 136.89 21.73 -24.97
CA GLY A 91 136.32 21.37 -23.67
C GLY A 91 136.69 22.30 -22.50
N ILE A 92 137.59 23.26 -22.71
CA ILE A 92 137.98 24.24 -21.69
C ILE A 92 137.16 25.52 -21.89
N PRO A 93 136.58 26.13 -20.83
CA PRO A 93 135.88 27.41 -20.93
C PRO A 93 136.82 28.47 -21.52
N TYR A 94 136.44 29.04 -22.65
CA TYR A 94 137.25 30.01 -23.37
C TYR A 94 136.82 31.44 -23.06
N LYS A 95 135.56 31.76 -23.39
CA LYS A 95 134.93 33.06 -23.12
C LYS A 95 133.48 32.83 -22.81
N GLY A 96 132.93 33.62 -21.91
CA GLY A 96 131.51 33.59 -21.63
C GLY A 96 131.08 34.86 -20.93
N LYS A 97 129.79 35.11 -20.98
CA LYS A 97 129.14 36.19 -20.24
C LYS A 97 127.97 35.62 -19.46
N VAL A 98 127.73 36.17 -18.28
CA VAL A 98 126.62 35.80 -17.40
C VAL A 98 125.97 37.05 -16.85
N LYS A 99 124.66 37.04 -16.69
CA LYS A 99 123.92 38.10 -16.01
C LYS A 99 123.90 37.83 -14.52
N SER A 100 124.27 38.83 -13.74
CA SER A 100 124.02 38.85 -12.30
C SER A 100 122.52 38.92 -12.01
N SER A 101 122.14 38.78 -10.74
CA SER A 101 120.74 38.90 -10.30
C SER A 101 120.15 40.30 -10.55
N SER A 102 121.00 41.31 -10.77
CA SER A 102 120.62 42.67 -11.18
C SER A 102 120.62 42.87 -12.70
N TYR A 103 120.66 41.79 -13.49
CA TYR A 103 120.70 41.79 -14.97
C TYR A 103 121.92 42.49 -15.59
N GLN A 104 122.96 42.79 -14.80
CA GLN A 104 124.22 43.30 -15.33
C GLN A 104 125.05 42.15 -15.92
N ILE A 105 125.54 42.35 -17.13
CA ILE A 105 126.34 41.36 -17.85
C ILE A 105 127.79 41.46 -17.37
N THR A 106 128.31 40.37 -16.81
CA THR A 106 129.69 40.25 -16.36
C THR A 106 130.39 39.09 -17.06
N ASP A 107 131.73 39.09 -17.03
CA ASP A 107 132.52 37.98 -17.53
C ASP A 107 132.26 36.69 -16.76
N TYR A 108 132.17 35.59 -17.52
CA TYR A 108 132.05 34.26 -16.97
C TYR A 108 133.41 33.75 -16.50
N ASP A 109 133.51 33.56 -15.19
CA ASP A 109 134.67 32.96 -14.52
C ASP A 109 134.35 31.51 -14.16
N PRO A 110 134.99 30.52 -14.79
CA PRO A 110 134.68 29.11 -14.55
C PRO A 110 134.99 28.63 -13.12
N THR A 111 135.75 29.40 -12.32
CA THR A 111 135.99 29.09 -10.90
C THR A 111 134.89 29.60 -9.97
N LYS A 112 134.03 30.52 -10.43
CA LYS A 112 132.91 31.07 -9.65
C LYS A 112 131.64 30.26 -9.85
N LYS A 113 130.94 29.98 -8.74
CA LYS A 113 129.59 29.41 -8.78
C LYS A 113 128.58 30.52 -9.00
N TYR A 114 127.86 30.47 -10.13
CA TYR A 114 126.76 31.37 -10.43
C TYR A 114 125.41 30.69 -10.12
N ASP A 115 124.71 31.15 -9.09
CA ASP A 115 123.42 30.56 -8.68
C ASP A 115 122.32 30.72 -9.74
N GLN A 116 122.39 31.75 -10.59
CA GLN A 116 121.39 31.93 -11.67
C GLN A 116 121.43 30.77 -12.68
N LEU A 117 122.57 30.10 -12.86
CA LEU A 117 122.71 28.97 -13.78
C LEU A 117 122.03 27.70 -13.26
N LYS A 118 121.92 27.51 -11.94
CA LYS A 118 121.22 26.36 -11.34
C LYS A 118 119.71 26.39 -11.59
N HIS A 119 119.16 27.59 -11.74
CA HIS A 119 117.72 27.81 -11.91
C HIS A 119 117.37 28.24 -13.33
N ALA A 120 118.27 28.00 -14.29
CA ALA A 120 117.95 28.20 -15.69
C ALA A 120 116.80 27.27 -16.08
N PHE A 121 115.74 27.86 -16.63
CA PHE A 121 114.56 27.15 -17.10
C PHE A 121 114.89 26.23 -18.28
N PHE A 122 115.74 26.71 -19.19
CA PHE A 122 116.33 25.89 -20.24
C PHE A 122 117.86 26.06 -20.24
N ARG A 123 118.56 24.94 -20.37
CA ARG A 123 120.00 24.88 -20.67
C ARG A 123 120.16 24.15 -21.99
N LYS A 124 120.82 24.76 -22.97
CA LYS A 124 121.10 24.13 -24.27
C LYS A 124 122.59 24.23 -24.60
N LYS A 125 123.17 23.13 -25.07
CA LYS A 125 124.56 23.04 -25.52
C LYS A 125 124.58 22.68 -26.99
N GLU A 126 125.39 23.38 -27.78
CA GLU A 126 125.51 23.14 -29.22
C GLU A 126 126.98 23.20 -29.64
N ASN A 127 127.36 22.40 -30.64
CA ASN A 127 128.71 22.42 -31.19
C ASN A 127 128.84 23.57 -32.19
N ILE A 128 129.98 24.27 -32.15
CA ILE A 128 130.37 25.30 -33.11
C ILE A 128 131.21 24.61 -34.18
N ILE A 129 130.73 24.59 -35.42
CA ILE A 129 131.32 23.84 -36.54
C ILE A 129 131.72 24.81 -37.65
N LYS A 130 132.92 24.67 -38.22
CA LYS A 130 133.37 25.41 -39.41
C LYS A 130 133.85 24.42 -40.47
N GLY A 131 133.11 24.30 -41.58
CA GLY A 131 133.34 23.22 -42.54
C GLY A 131 132.91 21.87 -41.94
N GLU A 132 133.85 20.95 -41.76
CA GLU A 132 133.62 19.64 -41.10
C GLU A 132 134.27 19.53 -39.70
N GLU A 133 135.01 20.56 -39.26
CA GLU A 133 135.68 20.53 -37.94
C GLU A 133 134.87 21.25 -36.85
N VAL A 134 134.83 20.62 -35.67
CA VAL A 134 134.27 21.23 -34.46
C VAL A 134 135.34 22.14 -33.86
N VAL A 135 135.10 23.44 -33.91
CA VAL A 135 136.02 24.47 -33.39
C VAL A 135 135.74 24.82 -31.92
N GLY A 136 134.57 24.48 -31.40
CA GLY A 136 134.22 24.68 -29.99
C GLY A 136 132.80 24.24 -29.67
N THR A 137 132.34 24.51 -28.45
CA THR A 137 130.94 24.30 -28.06
C THR A 137 130.41 25.50 -27.30
N VAL A 138 129.14 25.84 -27.49
CA VAL A 138 128.48 26.93 -26.77
C VAL A 138 127.34 26.41 -25.91
N GLU A 139 127.26 26.89 -24.68
CA GLU A 139 126.18 26.62 -23.75
C GLU A 139 125.39 27.89 -23.44
N LEU A 140 124.07 27.83 -23.60
CA LEU A 140 123.14 28.91 -23.30
C LEU A 140 122.21 28.52 -22.14
N TYR A 141 121.91 29.50 -21.29
CA TYR A 141 121.03 29.37 -20.13
C TYR A 141 119.91 30.41 -20.22
N PHE A 142 118.66 29.99 -20.03
CA PHE A 142 117.47 30.86 -20.17
C PHE A 142 116.60 30.92 -18.90
N THR A 143 115.84 32.00 -18.70
CA THR A 143 114.89 32.18 -17.57
C THR A 143 113.42 31.96 -17.97
N ASP A 144 112.55 31.62 -17.02
CA ASP A 144 111.08 31.52 -17.19
C ASP A 144 110.32 32.79 -16.77
N ASN A 145 111.05 33.87 -16.45
CA ASN A 145 110.45 35.07 -15.87
C ASN A 145 109.36 35.69 -16.78
N PHE A 146 109.59 35.70 -18.10
CA PHE A 146 108.59 36.10 -19.09
C PHE A 146 107.35 35.18 -19.05
N LEU A 147 107.53 33.86 -19.00
CA LEU A 147 106.44 32.88 -18.94
C LEU A 147 105.54 33.11 -17.72
N ARG A 148 106.13 33.35 -16.55
CA ARG A 148 105.37 33.59 -15.32
C ARG A 148 104.57 34.89 -15.37
N GLN A 149 105.15 35.97 -15.90
CA GLN A 149 104.43 37.24 -16.05
C GLN A 149 103.29 37.15 -17.08
N TYR A 150 103.55 36.47 -18.21
CA TYR A 150 102.55 36.22 -19.24
C TYR A 150 101.35 35.45 -18.68
N LEU A 151 101.59 34.35 -17.96
CA LEU A 151 100.52 33.51 -17.41
C LEU A 151 99.73 34.21 -16.29
N LYS A 152 100.37 35.00 -15.44
CA LYS A 152 99.65 35.78 -14.39
C LYS A 152 98.68 36.79 -14.99
N LYS A 153 99.08 37.50 -16.04
CA LYS A 153 98.23 38.49 -16.71
C LYS A 153 97.02 37.83 -17.37
N HIS A 154 97.23 36.70 -18.04
CA HIS A 154 96.17 35.94 -18.69
C HIS A 154 95.18 35.31 -17.70
N LEU A 155 95.65 34.77 -16.57
CA LEU A 155 94.79 34.25 -15.50
C LEU A 155 93.80 35.29 -14.97
N LEU A 156 94.29 36.50 -14.65
CA LEU A 156 93.44 37.57 -14.11
C LEU A 156 92.40 38.04 -15.13
N LEU A 157 92.78 38.15 -16.41
CA LEU A 157 91.86 38.56 -17.47
C LEU A 157 90.81 37.48 -17.80
N SER A 158 91.17 36.19 -17.81
CA SER A 158 90.22 35.10 -18.03
C SER A 158 89.20 35.04 -16.89
N PHE A 159 89.67 35.09 -15.64
CA PHE A 159 88.81 35.03 -14.46
C PHE A 159 87.80 36.19 -14.41
N ALA A 160 88.23 37.42 -14.73
CA ALA A 160 87.33 38.57 -14.76
C ALA A 160 86.23 38.44 -15.83
N LYS A 161 86.55 37.91 -17.01
CA LYS A 161 85.57 37.69 -18.09
C LYS A 161 84.54 36.62 -17.70
N SER A 162 84.98 35.52 -17.12
CA SER A 162 84.10 34.42 -16.68
C SER A 162 83.17 34.86 -15.53
N LEU A 163 83.66 35.71 -14.62
CA LEU A 163 82.82 36.28 -13.55
C LEU A 163 81.68 37.13 -14.13
N ILE A 164 81.97 38.02 -15.09
CA ILE A 164 80.96 38.89 -15.71
C ILE A 164 79.92 38.05 -16.48
N LEU A 165 80.37 37.06 -17.26
CA LEU A 165 79.47 36.19 -18.01
C LEU A 165 78.54 35.39 -17.08
N SER A 166 79.06 34.89 -15.96
CA SER A 166 78.26 34.18 -14.96
C SER A 166 77.14 35.04 -14.40
N LEU A 167 77.44 36.31 -14.08
CA LEU A 167 76.46 37.25 -13.54
C LEU A 167 75.34 37.53 -14.55
N ILE A 168 75.67 37.71 -15.82
CA ILE A 168 74.70 37.99 -16.88
C ILE A 168 73.73 36.81 -17.05
N ILE A 169 74.26 35.57 -17.10
CA ILE A 169 73.44 34.36 -17.27
C ILE A 169 72.48 34.21 -16.09
N LEU A 170 72.98 34.37 -14.86
CA LEU A 170 72.18 34.24 -13.64
C LEU A 170 71.07 35.29 -13.55
N VAL A 171 71.38 36.55 -13.84
CA VAL A 171 70.38 37.63 -13.83
C VAL A 171 69.31 37.41 -14.92
N SER A 172 69.70 36.99 -16.13
CA SER A 172 68.74 36.73 -17.21
C SER A 172 67.81 35.57 -16.87
N ALA A 173 68.34 34.48 -16.31
CA ALA A 173 67.56 33.32 -15.90
C ALA A 173 66.60 33.68 -14.76
N PHE A 174 67.04 34.47 -13.79
CA PHE A 174 66.20 34.96 -12.70
C PHE A 174 65.01 35.77 -13.20
N VAL A 175 65.24 36.72 -14.11
CA VAL A 175 64.18 37.55 -14.70
C VAL A 175 63.20 36.70 -15.52
N CYS A 176 63.71 35.77 -16.32
CA CYS A 176 62.88 34.89 -17.15
C CYS A 176 61.96 34.01 -16.30
N LEU A 177 62.50 33.30 -15.31
CA LEU A 177 61.73 32.42 -14.43
C LEU A 177 60.67 33.21 -13.63
N LYS A 178 61.02 34.38 -13.09
CA LYS A 178 60.08 35.23 -12.33
C LYS A 178 58.93 35.73 -13.19
N LYS A 179 59.23 36.22 -14.39
CA LYS A 179 58.23 36.87 -15.26
C LYS A 179 57.29 35.86 -15.91
N PHE A 180 57.79 34.75 -16.42
CA PHE A 180 56.99 33.83 -17.23
C PHE A 180 56.32 32.72 -16.41
N ILE A 181 56.99 32.14 -15.42
CA ILE A 181 56.48 30.99 -14.69
C ILE A 181 55.77 31.43 -13.41
N PHE A 182 56.50 32.10 -12.50
CA PHE A 182 56.00 32.33 -11.14
C PHE A 182 54.85 33.35 -11.08
N THR A 183 54.83 34.33 -11.97
CA THR A 183 53.73 35.31 -12.02
C THR A 183 52.41 34.66 -12.45
N SER A 184 52.46 33.75 -13.43
CA SER A 184 51.28 33.02 -13.91
C SER A 184 50.79 32.01 -12.88
N LEU A 185 51.70 31.29 -12.22
CA LEU A 185 51.38 30.33 -11.15
C LEU A 185 50.69 31.02 -9.96
N ASN A 186 51.24 32.14 -9.49
CA ASN A 186 50.65 32.87 -8.35
C ASN A 186 49.24 33.39 -8.65
N LYS A 187 48.94 33.79 -9.90
CA LYS A 187 47.58 34.20 -10.28
C LYS A 187 46.57 33.07 -10.17
N ILE A 188 46.95 31.84 -10.54
CA ILE A 188 46.10 30.66 -10.39
C ILE A 188 45.91 30.34 -8.91
N VAL A 189 47.00 30.29 -8.14
CA VAL A 189 46.96 30.00 -6.70
C VAL A 189 46.09 31.00 -5.95
N LEU A 190 46.25 32.30 -6.21
CA LEU A 190 45.43 33.34 -5.58
C LEU A 190 43.95 33.16 -5.90
N LYS A 191 43.58 32.94 -7.17
CA LYS A 191 42.18 32.74 -7.55
C LYS A 191 41.58 31.45 -6.99
N VAL A 192 42.36 30.37 -6.86
CA VAL A 192 41.91 29.13 -6.19
C VAL A 192 41.75 29.36 -4.69
N HIS A 193 42.66 30.13 -4.09
CA HIS A 193 42.59 30.49 -2.67
C HIS A 193 41.37 31.37 -2.37
N GLU A 194 41.11 32.38 -3.19
CA GLU A 194 39.90 33.21 -3.14
C GLU A 194 38.61 32.37 -3.27
N LEU A 195 38.62 31.34 -4.12
CA LEU A 195 37.50 30.41 -4.23
C LEU A 195 37.34 29.53 -2.98
N SER A 196 38.45 29.17 -2.31
CA SER A 196 38.44 28.34 -1.10
C SER A 196 38.06 29.09 0.17
N GLU A 197 38.33 30.40 0.24
CA GLU A 197 37.99 31.26 1.38
C GLU A 197 36.67 32.02 1.17
N GLY A 198 36.22 32.21 -0.08
CA GLY A 198 34.92 32.80 -0.41
C GLY A 198 33.75 31.83 -0.29
N GLU A 199 32.52 32.34 -0.37
CA GLU A 199 31.26 31.56 -0.28
C GLU A 199 31.01 30.60 -1.47
N GLY A 200 32.04 30.16 -2.19
CA GLY A 200 31.87 29.23 -3.32
C GLY A 200 31.22 29.88 -4.54
N ASP A 201 31.73 31.05 -4.96
CA ASP A 201 31.33 31.70 -6.21
C ASP A 201 31.86 30.93 -7.42
N LEU A 202 31.07 29.94 -7.85
CA LEU A 202 31.41 29.08 -8.97
C LEU A 202 31.30 29.80 -10.30
N THR A 203 30.67 30.98 -10.41
CA THR A 203 30.51 31.73 -11.69
C THR A 203 31.84 32.21 -12.29
N ARG A 204 32.90 32.26 -11.47
CA ARG A 204 34.23 32.74 -11.87
C ARG A 204 34.88 31.85 -12.92
N SER A 205 35.65 32.46 -13.82
CA SER A 205 36.44 31.77 -14.83
C SER A 205 37.93 32.10 -14.70
N PHE A 206 38.75 31.07 -14.91
CA PHE A 206 40.20 31.17 -14.92
C PHE A 206 40.65 31.34 -16.36
N CYS A 207 40.85 32.59 -16.81
CA CYS A 207 41.40 32.88 -18.13
C CYS A 207 42.89 33.23 -18.02
N ILE A 208 43.75 32.38 -18.56
CA ILE A 208 45.14 32.70 -18.88
C ILE A 208 45.32 32.35 -20.36
N ASN A 209 45.58 33.36 -21.18
CA ASN A 209 45.92 33.18 -22.60
C ASN A 209 47.37 32.68 -22.69
N ALA A 210 47.58 31.43 -22.31
CA ALA A 210 48.84 30.73 -22.45
C ALA A 210 48.58 29.39 -23.16
N TYR A 211 49.39 29.07 -24.16
CA TYR A 211 49.31 27.82 -24.91
C TYR A 211 50.20 26.72 -24.29
N ASP A 212 50.48 26.84 -23.01
CA ASP A 212 51.38 25.99 -22.23
C ASP A 212 50.59 25.17 -21.18
N GLU A 213 51.31 24.55 -20.26
CA GLU A 213 50.74 23.74 -19.18
C GLU A 213 49.80 24.56 -18.27
N MET A 214 50.00 25.89 -18.16
CA MET A 214 49.15 26.77 -17.35
C MET A 214 47.78 26.99 -18.00
N GLY A 215 47.75 27.14 -19.33
CA GLY A 215 46.50 27.19 -20.09
C GLY A 215 45.68 25.91 -19.97
N THR A 216 46.35 24.76 -20.08
CA THR A 216 45.71 23.44 -19.92
C THR A 216 45.13 23.23 -18.52
N LEU A 217 45.86 23.67 -17.47
CA LEU A 217 45.39 23.64 -16.09
C LEU A 217 44.16 24.53 -15.89
N CYS A 218 44.17 25.77 -16.41
CA CYS A 218 43.01 26.66 -16.37
C CYS A 218 41.79 26.07 -17.08
N GLY A 219 41.97 25.49 -18.28
CA GLY A 219 40.89 24.83 -19.02
C GLY A 219 40.29 23.64 -18.26
N SER A 220 41.14 22.78 -17.70
CA SER A 220 40.71 21.63 -16.89
C SER A 220 39.97 22.07 -15.61
N PHE A 221 40.46 23.12 -14.95
CA PHE A 221 39.82 23.67 -13.76
C PHE A 221 38.47 24.33 -14.08
N ASN A 222 38.34 25.07 -15.18
CA ASN A 222 37.07 25.62 -15.63
C ASN A 222 36.06 24.50 -15.96
N LYS A 223 36.51 23.38 -16.56
CA LYS A 223 35.65 22.20 -16.81
C LYS A 223 35.18 21.58 -15.49
N PHE A 224 36.06 21.48 -14.49
CA PHE A 224 35.69 21.05 -13.14
C PHE A 224 34.64 21.99 -12.51
N LEU A 225 34.84 23.30 -12.57
CA LEU A 225 33.86 24.28 -12.08
C LEU A 225 32.51 24.16 -12.80
N GLY A 226 32.51 23.96 -14.12
CA GLY A 226 31.28 23.71 -14.90
C GLY A 226 30.53 22.47 -14.42
N LYS A 227 31.24 21.36 -14.15
CA LYS A 227 30.65 20.14 -13.59
C LYS A 227 30.14 20.33 -12.16
N GLN A 228 30.80 21.14 -11.34
CA GLN A 228 30.31 21.50 -10.00
C GLN A 228 29.04 22.36 -10.09
N ARG A 229 28.96 23.33 -11.01
CA ARG A 229 27.73 24.13 -11.22
C ARG A 229 26.56 23.27 -11.65
N GLU A 230 26.77 22.36 -12.61
CA GLU A 230 25.76 21.41 -13.09
C GLU A 230 25.25 20.53 -11.93
N MET A 231 26.15 19.96 -11.13
CA MET A 231 25.81 19.15 -9.95
C MET A 231 25.01 19.96 -8.93
N ILE A 232 25.46 21.18 -8.59
CA ILE A 232 24.77 22.07 -7.65
C ILE A 232 23.39 22.48 -8.19
N GLY A 233 23.27 22.77 -9.48
CA GLY A 233 22.00 23.05 -10.15
C GLY A 233 21.02 21.87 -10.08
N ASN A 234 21.49 20.65 -10.34
CA ASN A 234 20.68 19.44 -10.20
C ASN A 234 20.25 19.20 -8.75
N ILE A 235 21.13 19.44 -7.77
CA ILE A 235 20.76 19.33 -6.35
C ILE A 235 19.68 20.36 -5.97
N LEU A 236 19.80 21.61 -6.44
CA LEU A 236 18.77 22.64 -6.22
C LEU A 236 17.42 22.25 -6.83
N ALA A 237 17.42 21.72 -8.07
CA ALA A 237 16.22 21.25 -8.74
C ALA A 237 15.55 20.10 -7.98
N HIS A 238 16.30 19.04 -7.67
CA HIS A 238 15.79 17.87 -6.96
C HIS A 238 15.38 18.19 -5.51
N SER A 239 16.05 19.13 -4.84
CA SER A 239 15.63 19.59 -3.51
C SER A 239 14.29 20.32 -3.56
N LYS A 240 14.08 21.21 -4.54
CA LYS A 240 12.76 21.85 -4.73
C LYS A 240 11.67 20.84 -5.03
N GLU A 241 11.94 19.90 -5.92
CA GLU A 241 11.03 18.80 -6.26
C GLU A 241 10.68 17.94 -5.03
N THR A 242 11.69 17.54 -4.25
CA THR A 242 11.52 16.78 -3.00
C THR A 242 10.65 17.52 -1.98
N THR A 243 10.84 18.84 -1.85
CA THR A 243 9.99 19.67 -0.98
C THR A 243 8.55 19.74 -1.48
N SER A 244 8.34 19.78 -2.80
CA SER A 244 7.01 19.74 -3.40
C SER A 244 6.31 18.41 -3.14
N ILE A 245 7.00 17.29 -3.37
CA ILE A 245 6.52 15.94 -3.09
C ILE A 245 6.15 15.78 -1.61
N ALA A 246 6.97 16.29 -0.70
CA ALA A 246 6.64 16.26 0.73
C ALA A 246 5.34 17.04 1.03
N LYS A 247 5.15 18.24 0.47
CA LYS A 247 3.90 18.99 0.65
C LYS A 247 2.68 18.23 0.13
N GLU A 248 2.81 17.62 -1.05
CA GLU A 248 1.75 16.80 -1.65
C GLU A 248 1.42 15.58 -0.78
N LEU A 249 2.43 14.88 -0.26
CA LEU A 249 2.24 13.77 0.68
C LEU A 249 1.53 14.18 1.97
N ASN A 250 1.83 15.38 2.52
CA ASN A 250 1.11 15.88 3.69
C ASN A 250 -0.36 16.16 3.38
N PHE A 251 -0.65 16.80 2.24
CA PHE A 251 -2.02 17.05 1.80
C PHE A 251 -2.79 15.75 1.59
N MET A 252 -2.19 14.77 0.90
CA MET A 252 -2.78 13.44 0.71
C MET A 252 -3.01 12.72 2.04
N SER A 253 -2.12 12.89 3.02
CA SER A 253 -2.28 12.30 4.36
C SER A 253 -3.44 12.93 5.13
N GLU A 254 -3.62 14.25 5.04
CA GLU A 254 -4.77 14.95 5.64
C GLU A 254 -6.09 14.49 5.00
N GLU A 255 -6.14 14.40 3.67
CA GLU A 255 -7.30 13.90 2.94
C GLU A 255 -7.61 12.43 3.29
N LEU A 256 -6.57 11.60 3.41
CA LEU A 256 -6.69 10.22 3.86
C LEU A 256 -7.25 10.14 5.28
N SER A 257 -6.78 10.96 6.21
CA SER A 257 -7.31 11.01 7.57
C SER A 257 -8.78 11.45 7.63
N GLY A 258 -9.20 12.40 6.78
CA GLY A 258 -10.61 12.76 6.64
C GLY A 258 -11.46 11.61 6.10
N THR A 259 -10.94 10.87 5.12
CA THR A 259 -11.59 9.68 4.55
C THR A 259 -11.72 8.57 5.59
N ILE A 260 -10.65 8.30 6.35
CA ILE A 260 -10.65 7.34 7.46
C ILE A 260 -11.76 7.67 8.46
N ASN A 261 -11.87 8.93 8.88
CA ASN A 261 -12.91 9.34 9.81
C ASN A 261 -14.33 9.06 9.28
N ASN A 262 -14.59 9.35 8.00
CA ASN A 262 -15.88 9.06 7.38
C ASN A 262 -16.16 7.55 7.31
N ILE A 263 -15.15 6.73 7.03
CA ILE A 263 -15.26 5.27 7.04
C ILE A 263 -15.54 4.77 8.46
N THR A 264 -14.88 5.31 9.48
CA THR A 264 -15.12 4.94 10.89
C THR A 264 -16.56 5.21 11.31
N VAL A 265 -17.08 6.41 11.04
CA VAL A 265 -18.49 6.75 11.34
C VAL A 265 -19.44 5.81 10.60
N SER A 266 -19.18 5.57 9.30
CA SER A 266 -20.00 4.65 8.51
C SER A 266 -19.94 3.21 9.05
N LEU A 267 -18.78 2.77 9.56
CA LEU A 267 -18.61 1.46 10.16
C LEU A 267 -19.40 1.34 11.46
N GLU A 268 -19.36 2.35 12.33
CA GLU A 268 -20.16 2.39 13.56
C GLU A 268 -21.65 2.29 13.27
N ASP A 269 -22.15 3.05 12.29
CA ASP A 269 -23.55 2.97 11.84
C ASP A 269 -23.90 1.56 11.34
N ASN A 270 -23.02 0.93 10.54
CA ASN A 270 -23.23 -0.43 10.05
C ASN A 270 -23.23 -1.47 11.18
N ILE A 271 -22.37 -1.31 12.19
CA ILE A 271 -22.36 -2.17 13.38
C ILE A 271 -23.67 -2.03 14.15
N GLN A 272 -24.16 -0.80 14.33
CA GLN A 272 -25.42 -0.55 15.03
C GLN A 272 -26.61 -1.13 14.24
N ASN A 273 -26.68 -0.88 12.93
CA ASN A 273 -27.70 -1.46 12.06
C ASN A 273 -27.70 -3.00 12.11
N ASN A 274 -26.53 -3.64 12.15
CA ASN A 274 -26.44 -5.10 12.25
C ASN A 274 -26.89 -5.62 13.62
N ARG A 275 -26.69 -4.87 14.71
CA ARG A 275 -27.24 -5.22 16.04
C ARG A 275 -28.76 -5.13 16.06
N ASP A 276 -29.32 -4.07 15.48
CA ASP A 276 -30.77 -3.90 15.39
C ASP A 276 -31.39 -5.00 14.52
N PHE A 277 -30.72 -5.34 13.41
CA PHE A 277 -31.09 -6.47 12.57
C PHE A 277 -31.06 -7.80 13.32
N PHE A 278 -30.04 -8.07 14.12
CA PHE A 278 -29.94 -9.26 14.97
C PHE A 278 -31.08 -9.37 15.98
N SER A 279 -31.43 -8.26 16.63
CA SER A 279 -32.58 -8.18 17.54
C SER A 279 -33.90 -8.50 16.82
N MET A 280 -34.05 -7.97 15.60
CA MET A 280 -35.23 -8.22 14.77
C MET A 280 -35.34 -9.69 14.37
N ILE A 281 -34.25 -10.32 13.91
CA ILE A 281 -34.17 -11.76 13.59
C ILE A 281 -34.60 -12.60 14.80
N THR A 282 -34.07 -12.29 15.99
CA THR A 282 -34.40 -13.02 17.23
C THR A 282 -35.89 -12.92 17.56
N THR A 283 -36.46 -11.73 17.39
CA THR A 283 -37.90 -11.49 17.59
C THR A 283 -38.74 -12.28 16.58
N THR A 284 -38.40 -12.19 15.29
CA THR A 284 -39.12 -12.91 14.23
C THR A 284 -39.03 -14.42 14.42
N LYS A 285 -37.88 -14.96 14.87
CA LYS A 285 -37.76 -16.39 15.22
C LYS A 285 -38.80 -16.81 16.26
N LYS A 286 -38.94 -16.03 17.34
CA LYS A 286 -39.92 -16.28 18.40
C LYS A 286 -41.36 -16.16 17.90
N GLU A 287 -41.63 -15.20 17.02
CA GLU A 287 -42.96 -15.03 16.41
C GLU A 287 -43.34 -16.23 15.53
N ILE A 288 -42.40 -16.81 14.78
CA ILE A 288 -42.65 -18.03 13.99
C ILE A 288 -42.90 -19.23 14.90
N GLU A 289 -42.13 -19.39 15.98
CA GLU A 289 -42.36 -20.47 16.94
C GLU A 289 -43.77 -20.35 17.58
N LEU A 290 -44.22 -19.13 17.87
CA LEU A 290 -45.57 -18.87 18.35
C LEU A 290 -46.63 -19.15 17.27
N LEU A 291 -46.38 -18.75 16.02
CA LEU A 291 -47.26 -19.00 14.89
C LEU A 291 -47.47 -20.50 14.68
N VAL A 292 -46.39 -21.29 14.64
CA VAL A 292 -46.45 -22.76 14.52
C VAL A 292 -47.29 -23.37 15.65
N ARG A 293 -47.11 -22.90 16.89
CA ARG A 293 -47.91 -23.35 18.03
C ARG A 293 -49.39 -23.02 17.85
N HIS A 294 -49.73 -21.81 17.43
CA HIS A 294 -51.12 -21.41 17.16
C HIS A 294 -51.75 -22.25 16.04
N ILE A 295 -51.01 -22.55 14.98
CA ILE A 295 -51.50 -23.42 13.91
C ILE A 295 -51.80 -24.82 14.44
N HIS A 296 -50.94 -25.38 15.30
CA HIS A 296 -51.24 -26.67 15.95
C HIS A 296 -52.51 -26.62 16.80
N THR A 297 -52.72 -25.55 17.58
CA THR A 297 -53.96 -25.36 18.36
C THR A 297 -55.19 -25.27 17.45
N ILE A 298 -55.08 -24.59 16.29
CA ILE A 298 -56.17 -24.54 15.30
C ILE A 298 -56.46 -25.95 14.76
N LEU A 299 -55.44 -26.73 14.39
CA LEU A 299 -55.60 -28.09 13.88
C LEU A 299 -56.27 -29.02 14.90
N GLU A 300 -55.89 -28.91 16.17
CA GLU A 300 -56.51 -29.66 17.27
C GLU A 300 -57.98 -29.28 17.45
N GLY A 301 -58.29 -27.98 17.54
CA GLY A 301 -59.67 -27.49 17.65
C GLY A 301 -60.52 -27.82 16.43
N ASN A 302 -59.93 -27.81 15.23
CA ASN A 302 -60.57 -28.21 13.98
C ASN A 302 -60.96 -29.69 14.03
N THR A 303 -60.05 -30.56 14.50
CA THR A 303 -60.30 -31.99 14.66
C THR A 303 -61.43 -32.25 15.67
N GLN A 304 -61.41 -31.57 16.82
CA GLN A 304 -62.46 -31.67 17.84
C GLN A 304 -63.83 -31.20 17.32
N THR A 305 -63.85 -30.16 16.49
CA THR A 305 -65.09 -29.64 15.93
C THR A 305 -65.69 -30.62 14.91
N VAL A 306 -64.85 -31.21 14.05
CA VAL A 306 -65.28 -32.22 13.07
C VAL A 306 -65.80 -33.50 13.75
N THR A 307 -65.18 -33.95 14.85
CA THR A 307 -65.74 -35.06 15.64
C THR A 307 -67.06 -34.68 16.30
N GLY A 308 -67.20 -33.45 16.80
CA GLY A 308 -68.48 -32.93 17.31
C GLY A 308 -69.60 -32.92 16.25
N PHE A 309 -69.30 -32.53 15.01
CA PHE A 309 -70.25 -32.60 13.89
C PHE A 309 -70.71 -34.02 13.59
N SER A 310 -69.81 -35.00 13.69
CA SER A 310 -70.16 -36.41 13.49
C SER A 310 -71.18 -36.88 14.53
N GLN A 311 -71.06 -36.45 15.78
CA GLN A 311 -72.03 -36.74 16.85
C GLN A 311 -73.38 -36.05 16.59
N ILE A 312 -73.38 -34.81 16.11
CA ILE A 312 -74.61 -34.08 15.77
C ILE A 312 -75.36 -34.79 14.62
N LEU A 313 -74.63 -35.29 13.61
CA LEU A 313 -75.23 -36.06 12.52
C LEU A 313 -75.88 -37.35 13.04
N GLU A 314 -75.21 -38.07 13.93
CA GLU A 314 -75.76 -39.27 14.57
C GLU A 314 -77.03 -38.95 15.38
N MET A 315 -77.01 -37.89 16.20
CA MET A 315 -78.18 -37.44 16.95
C MET A 315 -79.35 -37.04 16.03
N THR A 316 -79.04 -36.38 14.91
CA THR A 316 -80.03 -35.98 13.90
C THR A 316 -80.66 -37.19 13.23
N GLU A 317 -79.87 -38.24 12.95
CA GLU A 317 -80.37 -39.50 12.40
C GLU A 317 -81.29 -40.23 13.39
N VAL A 318 -80.88 -40.34 14.66
CA VAL A 318 -81.72 -40.89 15.73
C VAL A 318 -83.02 -40.09 15.89
N GLY A 319 -82.94 -38.77 15.78
CA GLY A 319 -84.10 -37.88 15.77
C GLY A 319 -85.07 -38.19 14.61
N LYS A 320 -84.55 -38.35 13.39
CA LYS A 320 -85.34 -38.68 12.20
C LYS A 320 -86.04 -40.04 12.34
N VAL A 321 -85.33 -41.06 12.84
CA VAL A 321 -85.92 -42.38 13.09
C VAL A 321 -87.05 -42.29 14.13
N SER A 322 -86.85 -41.53 15.20
CA SER A 322 -87.85 -41.33 16.26
C SER A 322 -89.09 -40.60 15.75
N ALA A 323 -88.90 -39.53 14.97
CA ALA A 323 -89.98 -38.76 14.35
C ALA A 323 -90.78 -39.60 13.34
N ASN A 324 -90.11 -40.37 12.47
CA ASN A 324 -90.77 -41.31 11.55
C ASN A 324 -91.57 -42.38 12.29
N THR A 325 -91.04 -42.89 13.40
CA THR A 325 -91.74 -43.87 14.25
C THR A 325 -93.00 -43.25 14.86
N ALA A 326 -92.90 -42.03 15.39
CA ALA A 326 -94.05 -41.30 15.92
C ALA A 326 -95.12 -41.02 14.83
N GLY A 327 -94.71 -40.63 13.63
CA GLY A 327 -95.62 -40.42 12.50
C GLY A 327 -96.35 -41.71 12.11
N SER A 328 -95.65 -42.84 12.07
CA SER A 328 -96.25 -44.15 11.80
C SER A 328 -97.25 -44.56 12.89
N LYS A 329 -96.98 -44.22 14.16
CA LYS A 329 -97.92 -44.46 15.26
C LYS A 329 -99.16 -43.57 15.20
N LEU A 330 -99.03 -42.31 14.79
CA LEU A 330 -100.16 -41.42 14.56
C LEU A 330 -101.07 -41.95 13.44
N GLU A 331 -100.51 -42.47 12.35
CA GLU A 331 -101.31 -43.05 11.27
C GLU A 331 -102.10 -44.29 11.75
N LEU A 332 -101.48 -45.14 12.58
CA LEU A 332 -102.17 -46.26 13.21
C LEU A 332 -103.30 -45.80 14.15
N ILE A 333 -103.08 -44.72 14.93
CA ILE A 333 -104.12 -44.16 15.80
C ILE A 333 -105.28 -43.59 14.97
N LYS A 334 -104.98 -42.95 13.84
CA LYS A 334 -105.99 -42.44 12.90
C LYS A 334 -106.85 -43.56 12.31
N GLU A 335 -106.25 -44.67 11.93
CA GLU A 335 -106.95 -45.87 11.47
C GLU A 335 -107.87 -46.43 12.57
N ASN A 336 -107.34 -46.61 13.79
CA ASN A 336 -108.13 -47.07 14.94
C ASN A 336 -109.30 -46.12 15.28
N ALA A 337 -109.09 -44.81 15.16
CA ALA A 337 -110.13 -43.80 15.38
C ALA A 337 -111.24 -43.90 14.32
N ALA A 338 -110.86 -44.13 13.05
CA ALA A 338 -111.83 -44.34 11.97
C ALA A 338 -112.68 -45.60 12.19
N ASP A 339 -112.06 -46.70 12.63
CA ASP A 339 -112.77 -47.94 12.99
C ASP A 339 -113.69 -47.76 14.20
N THR A 340 -113.23 -47.05 15.23
CA THR A 340 -114.04 -46.74 16.41
C THR A 340 -115.27 -45.91 16.01
N ARG A 341 -115.08 -44.90 15.16
CA ARG A 341 -116.20 -44.09 14.62
C ARG A 341 -117.21 -44.96 13.88
N ARG A 342 -116.76 -45.90 13.05
CA ARG A 342 -117.63 -46.84 12.32
C ARG A 342 -118.46 -47.70 13.27
N ASN A 343 -117.82 -48.26 14.30
CA ASN A 343 -118.49 -49.11 15.30
C ASN A 343 -119.52 -48.32 16.13
N VAL A 344 -119.20 -47.09 16.53
CA VAL A 344 -120.12 -46.22 17.28
C VAL A 344 -121.30 -45.78 16.40
N GLN A 345 -121.07 -45.49 15.12
CA GLN A 345 -122.14 -45.18 14.17
C GLN A 345 -123.09 -46.37 13.99
N GLU A 346 -122.56 -47.59 13.91
CA GLU A 346 -123.37 -48.81 13.84
C GLU A 346 -124.21 -48.99 15.12
N LEU A 347 -123.61 -48.75 16.30
CA LEU A 347 -124.32 -48.79 17.59
C LEU A 347 -125.45 -47.74 17.63
N LYS A 348 -125.20 -46.51 17.16
CA LYS A 348 -126.22 -45.47 17.05
C LYS A 348 -127.39 -45.95 16.19
N THR A 349 -127.13 -46.47 14.99
CA THR A 349 -128.19 -46.99 14.10
C THR A 349 -128.99 -48.14 14.74
N LYS A 350 -128.31 -49.09 15.40
CA LYS A 350 -129.02 -50.17 16.14
C LYS A 350 -129.85 -49.62 17.29
N THR A 351 -129.37 -48.60 17.99
CA THR A 351 -130.07 -47.96 19.11
C THR A 351 -131.30 -47.18 18.63
N GLU A 352 -131.20 -46.48 17.50
CA GLU A 352 -132.33 -45.82 16.83
C GLU A 352 -133.41 -46.82 16.39
N GLN A 353 -133.01 -48.01 15.93
CA GLN A 353 -133.96 -49.10 15.63
C GLN A 353 -134.70 -49.57 16.89
N ILE A 354 -133.99 -49.73 18.02
CA ILE A 354 -134.63 -50.07 19.30
C ILE A 354 -135.57 -48.94 19.75
N HIS A 355 -135.18 -47.67 19.57
CA HIS A 355 -136.04 -46.52 19.86
C HIS A 355 -137.38 -46.61 19.11
N GLN A 356 -137.34 -46.94 17.81
CA GLN A 356 -138.54 -47.12 16.99
C GLN A 356 -139.42 -48.27 17.49
N ILE A 357 -138.81 -49.40 17.90
CA ILE A 357 -139.55 -50.53 18.47
C ILE A 357 -140.25 -50.13 19.77
N VAL A 358 -139.54 -49.42 20.66
CA VAL A 358 -140.07 -48.91 21.94
C VAL A 358 -141.24 -47.95 21.72
N GLU A 359 -141.16 -47.06 20.71
CA GLU A 359 -142.27 -46.20 20.31
C GLU A 359 -143.51 -47.00 19.84
N VAL A 360 -143.31 -48.08 19.09
CA VAL A 360 -144.40 -48.98 18.67
C VAL A 360 -145.00 -49.70 19.88
N ILE A 361 -144.19 -50.20 20.81
CA ILE A 361 -144.65 -50.84 22.05
C ILE A 361 -145.49 -49.85 22.86
N ASN A 362 -145.02 -48.61 23.04
CA ASN A 362 -145.76 -47.56 23.74
C ASN A 362 -147.11 -47.25 23.06
N LYS A 363 -147.18 -47.24 21.72
CA LYS A 363 -148.44 -47.11 20.98
C LYS A 363 -149.39 -48.28 21.24
N ILE A 364 -148.88 -49.52 21.23
CA ILE A 364 -149.64 -50.73 21.55
C ILE A 364 -150.16 -50.66 22.99
N LEU A 365 -149.33 -50.29 23.96
CA LEU A 365 -149.73 -50.20 25.37
C LEU A 365 -150.79 -49.12 25.62
N LYS A 366 -150.72 -47.97 24.94
CA LYS A 366 -151.79 -46.97 24.95
C LYS A 366 -153.10 -47.54 24.41
N GLN A 367 -153.05 -48.29 23.31
CA GLN A 367 -154.23 -48.98 22.76
C GLN A 367 -154.76 -50.05 23.73
N THR A 368 -153.89 -50.87 24.32
CA THR A 368 -154.26 -51.89 25.31
C THR A 368 -154.88 -51.28 26.55
N ASN A 369 -154.34 -50.16 27.05
CA ASN A 369 -154.91 -49.42 28.17
C ASN A 369 -156.30 -48.86 27.85
N MET A 370 -156.50 -48.32 26.64
CA MET A 370 -157.81 -47.86 26.17
C MET A 370 -158.81 -49.00 25.98
N LEU A 371 -158.38 -50.14 25.42
CA LEU A 371 -159.19 -51.35 25.29
C LEU A 371 -159.61 -51.90 26.65
N ALA A 372 -158.67 -51.98 27.59
CA ALA A 372 -158.90 -52.44 28.96
C ALA A 372 -159.83 -51.48 29.73
N LEU A 373 -159.69 -50.17 29.53
CA LEU A 373 -160.61 -49.17 30.08
C LEU A 373 -162.03 -49.35 29.54
N ASN A 374 -162.19 -49.50 28.23
CA ASN A 374 -163.49 -49.76 27.61
C ASN A 374 -164.11 -51.07 28.12
N ALA A 375 -163.32 -52.13 28.26
CA ALA A 375 -163.75 -53.41 28.81
C ALA A 375 -164.15 -53.30 30.29
N ALA A 376 -163.42 -52.53 31.10
CA ALA A 376 -163.74 -52.29 32.50
C ALA A 376 -165.06 -51.51 32.65
N ILE A 377 -165.29 -50.50 31.79
CA ILE A 377 -166.55 -49.73 31.75
C ILE A 377 -167.73 -50.66 31.43
N GLU A 378 -167.61 -51.48 30.38
CA GLU A 378 -168.70 -52.38 29.96
C GLU A 378 -168.95 -53.50 30.99
N ALA A 379 -167.90 -53.99 31.65
CA ALA A 379 -168.03 -54.95 32.75
C ALA A 379 -168.69 -54.34 34.00
N SER A 380 -168.44 -53.07 34.32
CA SER A 380 -169.19 -52.33 35.35
C SER A 380 -170.66 -52.12 34.98
N ARG A 381 -170.95 -51.98 33.68
CA ARG A 381 -172.31 -51.80 33.13
C ARG A 381 -173.16 -53.08 33.23
N ALA A 382 -172.53 -54.25 33.18
CA ALA A 382 -173.17 -55.57 33.31
C ALA A 382 -173.49 -56.00 34.76
N GLY A 383 -173.20 -55.17 35.77
CA GLY A 383 -173.58 -55.41 37.17
C GLY A 383 -172.93 -56.65 37.79
N GLU A 384 -173.71 -57.47 38.52
CA GLU A 384 -173.21 -58.70 39.20
C GLU A 384 -172.58 -59.72 38.24
N ALA A 385 -173.09 -59.84 37.00
CA ALA A 385 -172.58 -60.78 36.00
C ALA A 385 -171.20 -60.37 35.42
N GLY A 386 -170.85 -59.08 35.50
CA GLY A 386 -169.61 -58.52 34.96
C GLY A 386 -168.43 -58.44 35.93
N LYS A 387 -168.63 -58.75 37.22
CA LYS A 387 -167.61 -58.59 38.28
C LYS A 387 -166.28 -59.28 37.95
N GLY A 388 -166.30 -60.53 37.47
CA GLY A 388 -165.09 -61.27 37.11
C GLY A 388 -164.34 -60.64 35.93
N PHE A 389 -165.07 -60.18 34.91
CA PHE A 389 -164.49 -59.46 33.76
C PHE A 389 -163.95 -58.08 34.14
N ALA A 390 -164.60 -57.36 35.06
CA ALA A 390 -164.14 -56.06 35.54
C ALA A 390 -162.80 -56.16 36.29
N VAL A 391 -162.59 -57.25 37.05
CA VAL A 391 -161.31 -57.51 37.72
C VAL A 391 -160.20 -57.76 36.69
N VAL A 392 -160.44 -58.62 35.69
CA VAL A 392 -159.45 -58.89 34.64
C VAL A 392 -159.15 -57.64 33.82
N ALA A 393 -160.17 -56.87 33.43
CA ALA A 393 -159.99 -55.64 32.67
C ALA A 393 -159.20 -54.58 33.45
N ASN A 394 -159.44 -54.42 34.75
CA ASN A 394 -158.63 -53.54 35.60
C ASN A 394 -157.18 -54.04 35.77
N GLU A 395 -156.96 -55.36 35.85
CA GLU A 395 -155.62 -55.94 35.92
C GLU A 395 -154.85 -55.73 34.62
N VAL A 396 -155.48 -55.92 33.45
CA VAL A 396 -154.89 -55.61 32.14
C VAL A 396 -154.59 -54.12 32.00
N LYS A 397 -155.47 -53.24 32.50
CA LYS A 397 -155.26 -51.78 32.54
C LYS A 397 -154.03 -51.43 33.38
N ASN A 398 -153.93 -51.97 34.59
CA ASN A 398 -152.78 -51.76 35.48
C ASN A 398 -151.49 -52.32 34.88
N LEU A 399 -151.53 -53.50 34.24
CA LEU A 399 -150.39 -54.08 33.55
C LEU A 399 -149.94 -53.20 32.37
N ALA A 400 -150.87 -52.70 31.57
CA ALA A 400 -150.57 -51.79 30.46
C ALA A 400 -149.96 -50.47 30.96
N ALA A 401 -150.46 -49.91 32.06
CA ALA A 401 -149.90 -48.71 32.69
C ALA A 401 -148.48 -48.94 33.24
N ARG A 402 -148.24 -50.01 34.00
CA ARG A 402 -146.90 -50.39 34.50
C ARG A 402 -145.92 -50.68 33.38
N THR A 403 -146.38 -51.33 32.31
CA THR A 403 -145.53 -51.59 31.14
C THR A 403 -145.23 -50.29 30.42
N THR A 404 -146.18 -49.34 30.32
CA THR A 404 -145.95 -48.01 29.70
C THR A 404 -144.88 -47.24 30.46
N GLU A 405 -144.95 -47.25 31.80
CA GLU A 405 -143.93 -46.65 32.67
C GLU A 405 -142.54 -47.25 32.39
N ALA A 406 -142.41 -48.58 32.42
CA ALA A 406 -141.16 -49.27 32.09
C ALA A 406 -140.67 -48.98 30.67
N THR A 407 -141.57 -48.88 29.68
CA THR A 407 -141.17 -48.58 28.29
C THR A 407 -140.72 -47.12 28.13
N ASN A 408 -141.27 -46.20 28.93
CA ASN A 408 -140.80 -44.80 28.99
C ASN A 408 -139.43 -44.68 29.66
N GLU A 409 -139.15 -45.46 30.71
CA GLU A 409 -137.81 -45.57 31.29
C GLU A 409 -136.80 -46.08 30.25
N ILE A 410 -137.12 -47.16 29.53
CA ILE A 410 -136.29 -47.67 28.43
C ILE A 410 -136.08 -46.59 27.36
N LYS A 411 -137.12 -45.83 26.99
CA LYS A 411 -137.00 -44.72 26.04
C LYS A 411 -136.02 -43.65 26.51
N SER A 412 -136.03 -43.31 27.80
CA SER A 412 -135.06 -42.36 28.40
C SER A 412 -133.64 -42.88 28.25
N VAL A 413 -133.39 -44.14 28.66
CA VAL A 413 -132.06 -44.78 28.55
C VAL A 413 -131.59 -44.83 27.10
N ILE A 414 -132.47 -45.13 26.14
CA ILE A 414 -132.13 -45.12 24.70
C ILE A 414 -131.73 -43.72 24.23
N ASN A 415 -132.45 -42.68 24.64
CA ASN A 415 -132.09 -41.31 24.28
C ASN A 415 -130.73 -40.92 24.87
N GLU A 416 -130.45 -41.31 26.11
CA GLU A 416 -129.14 -41.11 26.76
C GLU A 416 -128.03 -41.85 26.00
N ILE A 417 -128.29 -43.08 25.51
CA ILE A 417 -127.32 -43.81 24.67
C ILE A 417 -127.09 -43.08 23.34
N ILE A 418 -128.14 -42.60 22.67
CA ILE A 418 -127.99 -41.85 21.40
C ILE A 418 -127.15 -40.59 21.63
N GLU A 419 -127.48 -39.79 22.65
CA GLU A 419 -126.72 -38.60 23.02
C GLU A 419 -125.26 -38.94 23.35
N SER A 420 -125.03 -40.01 24.12
CA SER A 420 -123.68 -40.50 24.43
C SER A 420 -122.91 -40.91 23.17
N THR A 421 -123.54 -41.61 22.22
CA THR A 421 -122.89 -41.97 20.95
C THR A 421 -122.54 -40.76 20.10
N ASP A 422 -123.38 -39.72 20.07
CA ASP A 422 -123.09 -38.47 19.35
C ASP A 422 -121.90 -37.72 19.98
N ASN A 423 -121.85 -37.67 21.31
CA ASN A 423 -120.71 -37.10 22.03
C ASN A 423 -119.40 -37.87 21.73
N VAL A 424 -119.46 -39.20 21.65
CA VAL A 424 -118.29 -40.03 21.27
C VAL A 424 -117.85 -39.76 19.83
N VAL A 425 -118.77 -39.66 18.87
CA VAL A 425 -118.45 -39.35 17.46
C VAL A 425 -117.82 -37.96 17.32
N PHE A 426 -118.34 -36.98 18.06
CA PHE A 426 -117.75 -35.64 18.14
C PHE A 426 -116.33 -35.68 18.71
N GLY A 427 -116.13 -36.37 19.83
CA GLY A 427 -114.80 -36.56 20.43
C GLY A 427 -113.79 -37.25 19.50
N ILE A 428 -114.24 -38.26 18.74
CA ILE A 428 -113.39 -38.93 17.74
C ILE A 428 -113.01 -37.97 16.61
N SER A 429 -113.93 -37.11 16.16
CA SER A 429 -113.65 -36.14 15.10
C SER A 429 -112.58 -35.14 15.53
N ASN A 430 -112.67 -34.62 16.76
CA ASN A 430 -111.64 -33.75 17.34
C ASN A 430 -110.28 -34.47 17.47
N ASN A 431 -110.29 -35.74 17.87
CA ASN A 431 -109.05 -36.52 17.95
C ASN A 431 -108.39 -36.71 16.57
N VAL A 432 -109.18 -36.93 15.51
CA VAL A 432 -108.65 -37.06 14.14
C VAL A 432 -108.02 -35.74 13.67
N GLU A 433 -108.62 -34.60 13.99
CA GLU A 433 -108.04 -33.28 13.71
C GLU A 433 -106.70 -33.10 14.43
N ALA A 434 -106.65 -33.36 15.74
CA ALA A 434 -105.42 -33.30 16.54
C ALA A 434 -104.32 -34.25 16.04
N ILE A 435 -104.69 -35.43 15.53
CA ILE A 435 -103.74 -36.39 14.94
C ILE A 435 -103.16 -35.85 13.63
N ASN A 436 -103.97 -35.23 12.77
CA ASN A 436 -103.49 -34.63 11.52
C ASN A 436 -102.53 -33.45 11.81
N ASP A 437 -102.88 -32.59 12.78
CA ASP A 437 -101.99 -31.51 13.22
C ASP A 437 -100.66 -32.04 13.77
N GLY A 438 -100.72 -33.12 14.57
CA GLY A 438 -99.53 -33.83 15.05
C GLY A 438 -98.68 -34.40 13.91
N GLY A 439 -99.32 -34.91 12.85
CA GLY A 439 -98.65 -35.39 11.65
C GLY A 439 -97.90 -34.30 10.89
N GLU A 440 -98.51 -33.12 10.72
CA GLU A 440 -97.85 -31.97 10.08
C GLU A 440 -96.66 -31.45 10.90
N ILE A 441 -96.77 -31.43 12.24
CA ILE A 441 -95.64 -31.08 13.12
C ILE A 441 -94.47 -32.06 12.94
N ILE A 442 -94.74 -33.37 12.88
CA ILE A 442 -93.71 -34.39 12.66
C ILE A 442 -93.04 -34.21 11.30
N LYS A 443 -93.82 -33.96 10.25
CA LYS A 443 -93.30 -33.73 8.90
C LYS A 443 -92.39 -32.50 8.86
N LYS A 444 -92.76 -31.42 9.54
CA LYS A 444 -91.92 -30.23 9.69
C LYS A 444 -90.61 -30.56 10.43
N ALA A 445 -90.69 -31.28 11.55
CA ALA A 445 -89.51 -31.70 12.32
C ALA A 445 -88.53 -32.54 11.48
N LEU A 446 -89.03 -33.46 10.66
CA LEU A 446 -88.20 -34.25 9.73
C LEU A 446 -87.48 -33.36 8.70
N SER A 447 -88.17 -32.39 8.11
CA SER A 447 -87.58 -31.46 7.15
C SER A 447 -86.51 -30.55 7.79
N GLU A 448 -86.72 -30.11 9.03
CA GLU A 448 -85.72 -29.33 9.78
C GLU A 448 -84.49 -30.18 10.09
N MET A 449 -84.66 -31.45 10.50
CA MET A 449 -83.54 -32.37 10.73
C MET A 449 -82.74 -32.68 9.45
N GLU A 450 -83.40 -32.84 8.31
CA GLU A 450 -82.71 -33.00 7.02
C GLU A 450 -81.89 -31.75 6.66
N SER A 451 -82.42 -30.57 6.92
CA SER A 451 -81.72 -29.30 6.70
C SER A 451 -80.49 -29.17 7.60
N ILE A 452 -80.60 -29.52 8.88
CA ILE A 452 -79.48 -29.56 9.84
C ILE A 452 -78.37 -30.50 9.31
N GLY A 453 -78.73 -31.70 8.85
CA GLY A 453 -77.76 -32.66 8.32
C GLY A 453 -76.97 -32.09 7.14
N LYS A 454 -77.66 -31.44 6.19
CA LYS A 454 -77.04 -30.81 5.03
C LYS A 454 -76.13 -29.63 5.40
N GLU A 455 -76.54 -28.80 6.35
CA GLU A 455 -75.71 -27.69 6.84
C GLU A 455 -74.43 -28.19 7.51
N ILE A 456 -74.52 -29.26 8.32
CA ILE A 456 -73.36 -29.86 8.97
C ILE A 456 -72.37 -30.44 7.95
N GLU A 457 -72.86 -31.05 6.86
CA GLU A 457 -72.00 -31.54 5.77
C GLU A 457 -71.21 -30.39 5.11
N VAL A 458 -71.88 -29.28 4.81
CA VAL A 458 -71.23 -28.07 4.26
C VAL A 458 -70.19 -27.51 5.23
N ILE A 459 -70.53 -27.39 6.51
CA ILE A 459 -69.60 -26.87 7.53
C ILE A 459 -68.39 -27.80 7.68
N THR A 460 -68.59 -29.12 7.67
CA THR A 460 -67.49 -30.10 7.69
C THR A 460 -66.53 -29.89 6.52
N GLY A 461 -67.05 -29.59 5.33
CA GLY A 461 -66.24 -29.24 4.17
C GLY A 461 -65.39 -27.97 4.37
N TYR A 462 -65.90 -26.95 5.09
CA TYR A 462 -65.09 -25.78 5.46
C TYR A 462 -63.96 -26.13 6.42
N PHE A 463 -64.22 -26.97 7.43
CA PHE A 463 -63.19 -27.40 8.39
C PHE A 463 -62.10 -28.26 7.74
N GLN A 464 -62.42 -29.03 6.68
CA GLN A 464 -61.40 -29.70 5.85
C GLN A 464 -60.50 -28.72 5.08
N LYS A 465 -61.08 -27.61 4.58
CA LYS A 465 -60.29 -26.54 3.95
C LYS A 465 -59.38 -25.83 4.96
N VAL A 466 -59.88 -25.57 6.18
CA VAL A 466 -59.07 -25.03 7.29
C VAL A 466 -57.90 -25.95 7.59
N GLN A 467 -58.13 -27.28 7.69
CA GLN A 467 -57.07 -28.27 7.87
C GLN A 467 -55.97 -28.15 6.80
N THR A 468 -56.38 -28.06 5.53
CA THR A 468 -55.45 -27.98 4.39
C THR A 468 -54.64 -26.68 4.44
N ALA A 469 -55.29 -25.54 4.63
CA ALA A 469 -54.64 -24.24 4.74
C ALA A 469 -53.67 -24.17 5.94
N SER A 470 -54.05 -24.74 7.08
CA SER A 470 -53.19 -24.82 8.26
C SER A 470 -51.96 -25.69 8.02
N ASN A 471 -52.07 -26.81 7.30
CA ASN A 471 -50.90 -27.62 6.91
C ASN A 471 -49.97 -26.87 5.94
N GLU A 472 -50.51 -26.13 4.98
CA GLU A 472 -49.72 -25.27 4.10
C GLU A 472 -48.99 -24.17 4.89
N GLN A 473 -49.66 -23.57 5.88
CA GLN A 473 -49.04 -22.59 6.78
C GLN A 473 -47.92 -23.19 7.62
N LEU A 474 -48.01 -24.45 8.06
CA LEU A 474 -46.91 -25.14 8.75
C LEU A 474 -45.70 -25.30 7.81
N TYR A 475 -45.93 -25.73 6.57
CA TYR A 475 -44.87 -25.88 5.58
C TYR A 475 -44.18 -24.53 5.29
N ILE A 476 -44.96 -23.46 5.07
CA ILE A 476 -44.42 -22.12 4.86
C ILE A 476 -43.65 -21.64 6.09
N SER A 477 -44.19 -21.83 7.29
CA SER A 477 -43.53 -21.43 8.54
C SER A 477 -42.19 -22.13 8.74
N SER A 478 -42.09 -23.42 8.37
CA SER A 478 -40.84 -24.17 8.38
C SER A 478 -39.81 -23.57 7.42
N ASN A 479 -40.22 -23.25 6.18
CA ASN A 479 -39.32 -22.63 5.20
C ASN A 479 -38.85 -21.24 5.65
N VAL A 480 -39.75 -20.42 6.23
CA VAL A 480 -39.36 -19.12 6.77
C VAL A 480 -38.41 -19.28 7.95
N HIS A 481 -38.63 -20.26 8.83
CA HIS A 481 -37.72 -20.56 9.94
C HIS A 481 -36.30 -20.90 9.44
N GLU A 482 -36.17 -21.76 8.43
CA GLU A 482 -34.89 -22.09 7.82
C GLU A 482 -34.18 -20.86 7.25
N LYS A 483 -34.93 -19.98 6.55
CA LYS A 483 -34.39 -18.72 6.03
C LYS A 483 -33.96 -17.76 7.12
N ILE A 484 -34.67 -17.69 8.24
CA ILE A 484 -34.23 -16.89 9.39
C ILE A 484 -32.94 -17.41 10.00
N VAL A 485 -32.76 -18.73 10.11
CA VAL A 485 -31.50 -19.32 10.57
C VAL A 485 -30.34 -18.99 9.62
N GLU A 486 -30.59 -18.98 8.31
CA GLU A 486 -29.60 -18.57 7.31
C GLU A 486 -29.21 -17.09 7.48
N VAL A 487 -30.20 -16.21 7.66
CA VAL A 487 -29.99 -14.77 7.87
C VAL A 487 -29.27 -14.48 9.20
N ASP A 488 -29.58 -15.22 10.27
CA ASP A 488 -28.87 -15.15 11.57
C ASP A 488 -27.37 -15.48 11.41
N LYS A 489 -27.05 -16.50 10.62
CA LYS A 489 -25.66 -16.85 10.29
C LYS A 489 -24.96 -15.72 9.55
N TYR A 490 -25.61 -15.10 8.56
CA TYR A 490 -25.05 -13.96 7.85
C TYR A 490 -24.83 -12.75 8.78
N SER A 491 -25.76 -12.46 9.69
CA SER A 491 -25.61 -11.38 10.66
C SER A 491 -24.37 -11.57 11.57
N ASN A 492 -24.14 -12.81 12.01
CA ASN A 492 -22.95 -13.17 12.76
C ASN A 492 -21.66 -12.99 11.94
N GLN A 493 -21.67 -13.41 10.67
CA GLN A 493 -20.52 -13.24 9.76
C GLN A 493 -20.23 -11.76 9.48
N SER A 494 -21.26 -10.92 9.32
CA SER A 494 -21.11 -9.47 9.19
C SER A 494 -20.43 -8.86 10.40
N THR A 495 -20.77 -9.30 11.62
CA THR A 495 -20.11 -8.84 12.85
C THR A 495 -18.61 -9.11 12.82
N GLU A 496 -18.21 -10.30 12.36
CA GLU A 496 -16.78 -10.64 12.25
C GLU A 496 -16.09 -9.80 11.16
N THR A 497 -16.78 -9.56 10.04
CA THR A 497 -16.28 -8.69 8.96
C THR A 497 -16.09 -7.26 9.44
N PHE A 498 -17.00 -6.72 10.25
CA PHE A 498 -16.86 -5.38 10.83
C PHE A 498 -15.68 -5.28 11.80
N LYS A 499 -15.40 -6.32 12.59
CA LYS A 499 -14.18 -6.35 13.43
C LYS A 499 -12.92 -6.30 12.60
N GLN A 500 -12.85 -7.08 11.51
CA GLN A 500 -11.71 -7.06 10.58
C GLN A 500 -11.56 -5.69 9.92
N LEU A 501 -12.67 -5.07 9.51
CA LEU A 501 -12.65 -3.74 8.91
C LEU A 501 -12.19 -2.68 9.92
N SER A 502 -12.62 -2.75 11.18
CA SER A 502 -12.12 -1.89 12.26
C SER A 502 -10.61 -2.01 12.43
N ALA A 503 -10.08 -3.24 12.47
CA ALA A 503 -8.64 -3.46 12.58
C ALA A 503 -7.86 -2.91 11.36
N ASN A 504 -8.43 -3.03 10.16
CA ASN A 504 -7.83 -2.46 8.95
C ASN A 504 -7.85 -0.93 8.96
N ILE A 505 -8.91 -0.31 9.48
CA ILE A 505 -9.00 1.15 9.65
C ILE A 505 -7.91 1.63 10.60
N ASP A 506 -7.74 1.00 11.76
CA ASP A 506 -6.68 1.33 12.72
C ASP A 506 -5.29 1.21 12.08
N TYR A 507 -5.08 0.14 11.29
CA TYR A 507 -3.85 -0.07 10.56
C TYR A 507 -3.59 1.03 9.51
N ILE A 508 -4.59 1.38 8.70
CA ILE A 508 -4.47 2.46 7.69
C ILE A 508 -4.22 3.81 8.37
N ASN A 509 -4.85 4.07 9.51
CA ASN A 509 -4.61 5.30 10.28
C ASN A 509 -3.15 5.39 10.75
N SER A 510 -2.58 4.29 11.26
CA SER A 510 -1.17 4.24 11.64
C SER A 510 -0.22 4.51 10.45
N ILE A 511 -0.59 4.08 9.24
CA ILE A 511 0.17 4.35 8.02
C ILE A 511 0.07 5.84 7.67
N SER A 512 -1.11 6.45 7.76
CA SER A 512 -1.30 7.89 7.52
C SER A 512 -0.40 8.73 8.44
N GLU A 513 -0.39 8.43 9.74
CA GLU A 513 0.48 9.12 10.70
C GLU A 513 1.98 8.97 10.34
N LYS A 514 2.39 7.77 9.91
CA LYS A 514 3.77 7.51 9.48
C LYS A 514 4.13 8.27 8.20
N ILE A 515 3.20 8.40 7.24
CA ILE A 515 3.39 9.20 6.02
C ILE A 515 3.59 10.67 6.39
N THR A 516 2.73 11.22 7.25
CA THR A 516 2.86 12.60 7.75
C THR A 516 4.24 12.83 8.39
N GLY A 517 4.66 11.93 9.29
CA GLY A 517 5.98 12.03 9.96
C GLY A 517 7.16 11.93 8.98
N THR A 518 7.08 11.02 8.01
CA THR A 518 8.12 10.84 6.98
C THR A 518 8.18 12.03 6.04
N SER A 519 7.03 12.56 5.63
CA SER A 519 6.94 13.75 4.79
C SER A 519 7.53 14.99 5.46
N SER A 520 7.19 15.23 6.73
CA SER A 520 7.79 16.32 7.53
C SER A 520 9.32 16.19 7.62
N THR A 521 9.83 14.97 7.82
CA THR A 521 11.27 14.70 7.83
C THR A 521 11.92 14.98 6.48
N LEU A 522 11.27 14.57 5.39
CA LEU A 522 11.73 14.79 4.01
C LEU A 522 11.77 16.27 3.64
N ALA A 523 10.72 17.02 3.99
CA ALA A 523 10.65 18.47 3.81
C ALA A 523 11.78 19.18 4.57
N ASN A 524 12.03 18.79 5.82
CA ASN A 524 13.11 19.35 6.64
C ASN A 524 14.51 19.03 6.08
N ALA A 525 14.75 17.79 5.66
CA ALA A 525 16.02 17.38 5.05
C ALA A 525 16.28 18.12 3.73
N SER A 526 15.25 18.26 2.90
CA SER A 526 15.34 19.00 1.65
C SER A 526 15.59 20.49 1.88
N SER A 527 14.89 21.12 2.83
CA SER A 527 15.11 22.52 3.21
C SER A 527 16.54 22.77 3.71
N LYS A 528 17.09 21.86 4.52
CA LYS A 528 18.50 21.91 4.95
C LYS A 528 19.46 21.81 3.75
N LEU A 529 19.21 20.91 2.82
CA LEU A 529 20.01 20.76 1.61
C LEU A 529 19.95 22.02 0.74
N LEU A 530 18.75 22.57 0.54
CA LEU A 530 18.54 23.83 -0.19
C LEU A 530 19.37 24.97 0.42
N ASN A 531 19.33 25.13 1.75
CA ASN A 531 20.10 26.16 2.46
C ASN A 531 21.61 25.97 2.37
N LEU A 532 22.10 24.72 2.38
CA LEU A 532 23.53 24.44 2.22
C LEU A 532 24.00 24.78 0.80
N VAL A 533 23.16 24.48 -0.19
CA VAL A 533 23.52 24.59 -1.61
C VAL A 533 23.28 26.01 -2.15
N GLN A 534 22.33 26.76 -1.60
CA GLN A 534 22.12 28.18 -1.92
C GLN A 534 23.29 29.10 -1.59
N LYS A 535 24.23 28.64 -0.74
CA LYS A 535 25.47 29.38 -0.46
C LYS A 535 26.35 29.50 -1.70
N PHE A 536 26.33 28.50 -2.57
CA PHE A 536 27.10 28.51 -3.80
C PHE A 536 26.44 29.41 -4.83
N LYS A 537 27.22 30.33 -5.40
CA LYS A 537 26.78 31.17 -6.52
C LYS A 537 27.11 30.45 -7.82
N ILE A 538 26.10 29.96 -8.53
CA ILE A 538 26.25 29.19 -9.79
C ILE A 538 25.97 30.00 -11.04
#